data_AF-A0A954W0L2-F1
#
_entry.id   AF-A0A954W0L2-F1
#
_cell.length_a   1.000
_cell.length_b   1.000
_cell.length_c   1.000
_cell.angle_alpha   90.00
_cell.angle_beta   90.00
_cell.angle_gamma   90.00
#
_symmetry.space_group_name_H-M   'P 1'
#
loop_
_entity.id
_entity.type
_entity.pdbx_description
1 polymer ?
#
loop_
_entity_poly.entity_id
_entity_poly.type
_entity_poly.pdbx_seq_one_letter_code
_entity_poly.pdbx_strand_id
1 'polypeptide(L)'
;MNRLRCSISLAVVGIVVSSGQTFAQDKTNQDSTLGKEQVVHSNNNDSSQIDMLKPWTGPYGGVPPWNLVRPDEFIEAFQIAISQHNAEIDAIANSADSPTFDNTIVALERAGRTLSRLGSLFGVHASNLNVGPMSDIERSVMPMLSEHEDAVIQNEKLFARIAAVYEGAEYPTLDLSQRRLTEDRYKQFVRQGAKLSADEKTQLSAINKRLATLFTNFSQNVLADEEKYVTWIENKADLAGLPDSIVAGMAAAAEERGQAGKWAVTNTR
;
A
#
# COMPACT_ATOMS: atom_id res chain seq x y z
N MET A 1 -30.67 13.89 -7.23
CA MET A 1 -29.79 13.04 -8.07
C MET A 1 -28.38 13.61 -7.99
N ASN A 2 -27.54 13.08 -7.10
CA ASN A 2 -26.11 13.35 -7.14
C ASN A 2 -25.38 12.13 -6.56
N ARG A 3 -24.48 11.56 -7.36
CA ARG A 3 -23.85 10.27 -7.11
C ARG A 3 -22.81 10.41 -5.99
N LEU A 4 -23.03 9.69 -4.88
CA LEU A 4 -21.98 9.43 -3.88
C LEU A 4 -20.89 8.60 -4.55
N ARG A 5 -19.66 9.13 -4.61
CA ARG A 5 -18.46 8.33 -4.86
C ARG A 5 -17.82 8.03 -3.51
N CYS A 6 -17.99 6.79 -3.07
CA CYS A 6 -17.31 6.18 -1.95
C CYS A 6 -15.88 5.86 -2.40
N SER A 7 -14.88 6.61 -1.93
CA SER A 7 -13.47 6.28 -2.15
C SER A 7 -13.02 5.33 -1.06
N ILE A 8 -13.19 4.04 -1.32
CA ILE A 8 -12.49 2.97 -0.60
C ILE A 8 -11.12 2.87 -1.27
N SER A 9 -10.06 3.31 -0.59
CA SER A 9 -8.69 2.94 -0.98
C SER A 9 -8.52 1.45 -0.71
N LEU A 10 -8.90 0.63 -1.69
CA LEU A 10 -8.64 -0.79 -1.71
C LEU A 10 -7.31 -0.97 -2.46
N ALA A 11 -6.21 -1.17 -1.74
CA ALA A 11 -5.00 -1.72 -2.33
C ALA A 11 -5.28 -3.18 -2.67
N VAL A 12 -5.72 -3.45 -3.90
CA VAL A 12 -5.85 -4.80 -4.44
C VAL A 12 -4.47 -5.23 -4.90
N VAL A 13 -3.73 -5.88 -4.02
CA VAL A 13 -2.54 -6.65 -4.40
C VAL A 13 -3.02 -8.00 -4.92
N GLY A 14 -2.93 -8.20 -6.23
CA GLY A 14 -3.24 -9.46 -6.87
C GLY A 14 -2.26 -10.54 -6.42
N ILE A 15 -2.76 -11.55 -5.72
CA ILE A 15 -1.99 -12.73 -5.33
C ILE A 15 -1.93 -13.65 -6.55
N VAL A 16 -0.76 -13.75 -7.19
CA VAL A 16 -0.46 -14.84 -8.13
C VAL A 16 -0.01 -16.05 -7.31
N VAL A 17 -0.83 -17.11 -7.26
CA VAL A 17 -0.46 -18.37 -6.61
C VAL A 17 0.32 -19.23 -7.59
N SER A 18 1.65 -19.24 -7.47
CA SER A 18 2.49 -20.25 -8.12
C SER A 18 2.43 -21.56 -7.32
N SER A 19 1.97 -22.62 -7.97
CA SER A 19 1.93 -23.98 -7.43
C SER A 19 3.33 -24.58 -7.35
N GLY A 20 3.91 -24.66 -6.15
CA GLY A 20 5.20 -25.32 -5.89
C GLY A 20 5.02 -26.60 -5.06
N GLN A 21 5.36 -27.74 -5.66
CA GLN A 21 5.30 -29.07 -5.05
C GLN A 21 6.30 -29.21 -3.88
N THR A 22 5.83 -29.77 -2.76
CA THR A 22 6.65 -30.10 -1.59
C THR A 22 7.43 -31.40 -1.85
N PHE A 23 8.76 -31.32 -1.86
CA PHE A 23 9.62 -32.48 -1.60
C PHE A 23 10.24 -32.32 -0.21
N ALA A 24 10.00 -33.31 0.64
CA ALA A 24 10.60 -33.46 1.95
C ALA A 24 11.76 -34.48 1.87
N GLN A 25 12.83 -34.21 2.65
CA GLN A 25 13.86 -35.11 3.22
C GLN A 25 15.22 -34.39 3.23
N ASP A 26 16.14 -34.53 4.19
CA ASP A 26 16.23 -35.28 5.45
C ASP A 26 17.36 -34.63 6.27
N LYS A 27 17.32 -34.75 7.60
CA LYS A 27 18.32 -34.21 8.53
C LYS A 27 19.54 -35.12 8.59
N THR A 28 20.74 -34.57 8.40
CA THR A 28 21.94 -35.10 9.04
C THR A 28 22.85 -33.97 9.54
N ASN A 29 23.10 -34.00 10.84
CA ASN A 29 24.09 -33.22 11.57
C ASN A 29 25.50 -33.65 11.13
N GLN A 30 26.37 -32.70 10.80
CA GLN A 30 27.80 -32.83 11.05
C GLN A 30 28.36 -31.53 11.63
N ASP A 31 28.88 -31.69 12.84
CA ASP A 31 29.64 -30.76 13.65
C ASP A 31 31.02 -30.53 13.03
N SER A 32 31.41 -29.28 12.82
CA SER A 32 32.84 -28.91 12.76
C SER A 32 33.02 -27.47 13.22
N THR A 33 33.69 -27.37 14.36
CA THR A 33 34.20 -26.18 15.01
C THR A 33 35.39 -25.64 14.23
N LEU A 34 35.38 -24.37 13.82
CA LEU A 34 36.58 -23.55 13.53
C LEU A 34 36.17 -22.06 13.44
N GLY A 35 36.84 -21.21 14.24
CA GLY A 35 36.96 -19.78 14.00
C GLY A 35 35.86 -18.87 14.54
N LYS A 36 36.01 -18.41 15.80
CA LYS A 36 35.32 -17.21 16.29
C LYS A 36 35.90 -15.98 15.59
N GLU A 37 35.20 -15.43 14.64
CA GLU A 37 35.36 -14.03 14.23
C GLU A 37 34.04 -13.32 14.52
N GLN A 38 34.03 -12.55 15.60
CA GLN A 38 32.86 -11.78 16.02
C GLN A 38 32.64 -10.64 15.01
N VAL A 39 31.66 -10.80 14.13
CA VAL A 39 31.06 -9.67 13.42
C VAL A 39 30.21 -8.92 14.43
N VAL A 40 30.82 -7.92 15.04
CA VAL A 40 30.17 -6.90 15.86
C VAL A 40 29.13 -6.19 14.98
N HIS A 41 27.86 -6.54 15.12
CA HIS A 41 26.77 -5.72 14.61
C HIS A 41 26.59 -4.52 15.55
N SER A 42 27.39 -3.49 15.32
CA SER A 42 27.12 -2.15 15.85
C SER A 42 26.02 -1.50 15.02
N ASN A 43 24.75 -1.70 15.37
CA ASN A 43 23.67 -0.94 14.75
C ASN A 43 23.50 0.39 15.48
N ASN A 44 24.39 1.33 15.14
CA ASN A 44 24.18 2.76 15.37
C ASN A 44 23.08 3.21 14.40
N ASN A 45 21.90 3.47 14.97
CA ASN A 45 20.67 3.81 14.27
C ASN A 45 20.69 5.28 13.82
N ASP A 46 21.55 5.59 12.84
CA ASP A 46 21.66 6.93 12.27
C ASP A 46 21.06 6.95 10.86
N SER A 47 19.95 7.66 10.72
CA SER A 47 19.24 7.91 9.44
C SER A 47 20.11 8.51 8.33
N SER A 48 21.35 8.91 8.65
CA SER A 48 22.37 9.41 7.73
C SER A 48 22.94 8.35 6.77
N GLN A 49 22.74 7.05 7.04
CA GLN A 49 23.39 5.96 6.30
C GLN A 49 22.59 5.44 5.10
N ILE A 50 21.25 5.49 5.11
CA ILE A 50 20.43 4.94 4.03
C ILE A 50 20.22 5.98 2.92
N ASP A 51 20.86 5.77 1.77
CA ASP A 51 20.84 6.72 0.65
C ASP A 51 19.44 7.00 0.09
N MET A 52 18.54 6.01 0.11
CA MET A 52 17.16 6.16 -0.40
C MET A 52 16.28 7.11 0.43
N LEU A 53 16.69 7.47 1.65
CA LEU A 53 15.96 8.42 2.50
C LEU A 53 16.26 9.89 2.16
N LYS A 54 17.36 10.15 1.44
CA LYS A 54 17.82 11.51 1.13
C LYS A 54 16.81 12.25 0.23
N PRO A 55 16.74 13.59 0.33
CA PRO A 55 15.98 14.39 -0.63
C PRO A 55 16.43 14.13 -2.06
N TRP A 56 15.47 14.04 -2.98
CA TRP A 56 15.79 13.93 -4.40
C TRP A 56 16.40 15.23 -4.91
N THR A 57 17.34 15.10 -5.84
CA THR A 57 18.03 16.23 -6.46
C THR A 57 17.72 16.29 -7.96
N GLY A 58 17.87 17.47 -8.56
CA GLY A 58 17.57 17.69 -9.98
C GLY A 58 16.35 18.57 -10.25
N PRO A 59 15.94 18.72 -11.52
CA PRO A 59 14.86 19.62 -11.93
C PRO A 59 13.49 19.17 -11.39
N TYR A 60 12.52 20.09 -11.38
CA TYR A 60 11.12 19.84 -10.99
C TYR A 60 10.89 19.28 -9.57
N GLY A 61 11.81 19.54 -8.65
CA GLY A 61 11.74 19.02 -7.27
C GLY A 61 12.47 17.70 -7.05
N GLY A 62 13.22 17.23 -8.06
CA GLY A 62 14.14 16.10 -7.97
C GLY A 62 13.65 14.84 -8.69
N VAL A 63 14.60 13.99 -9.07
CA VAL A 63 14.34 12.70 -9.74
C VAL A 63 14.63 11.55 -8.76
N PRO A 64 13.83 10.48 -8.73
CA PRO A 64 14.11 9.35 -7.84
C PRO A 64 15.48 8.73 -8.13
N PRO A 65 16.32 8.48 -7.09
CA PRO A 65 17.68 8.00 -7.26
C PRO A 65 17.72 6.48 -7.47
N TRP A 66 17.19 6.00 -8.60
CA TRP A 66 17.03 4.55 -8.87
C TRP A 66 18.31 3.74 -8.73
N ASN A 67 19.47 4.34 -9.04
CA ASN A 67 20.79 3.70 -8.91
C ASN A 67 21.22 3.45 -7.45
N LEU A 68 20.60 4.13 -6.49
CA LEU A 68 20.86 4.00 -5.06
C LEU A 68 19.82 3.15 -4.33
N VAL A 69 18.79 2.67 -5.02
CA VAL A 69 17.75 1.82 -4.41
C VAL A 69 18.32 0.42 -4.16
N ARG A 70 18.14 -0.05 -2.92
CA ARG A 70 18.52 -1.37 -2.44
C ARG A 70 17.28 -2.03 -1.82
N PRO A 71 16.68 -3.05 -2.46
CA PRO A 71 15.45 -3.65 -1.96
C PRO A 71 15.54 -4.20 -0.53
N ASP A 72 16.70 -4.76 -0.18
CA ASP A 72 17.02 -5.29 1.14
C ASP A 72 17.02 -4.22 2.25
N GLU A 73 17.20 -2.94 1.91
CA GLU A 73 17.16 -1.83 2.86
C GLU A 73 15.74 -1.30 3.12
N PHE A 74 14.72 -1.73 2.36
CA PHE A 74 13.37 -1.14 2.46
C PHE A 74 12.77 -1.24 3.86
N ILE A 75 12.90 -2.38 4.53
CA ILE A 75 12.30 -2.58 5.87
C ILE A 75 12.88 -1.57 6.86
N GLU A 76 14.20 -1.45 6.92
CA GLU A 76 14.90 -0.51 7.80
C GLU A 76 14.60 0.95 7.40
N ALA A 77 14.60 1.25 6.10
CA ALA A 77 14.26 2.56 5.58
C ALA A 77 12.83 2.99 5.99
N PHE A 78 11.86 2.08 5.95
CA PHE A 78 10.49 2.36 6.39
C PHE A 78 10.40 2.57 7.90
N GLN A 79 11.13 1.79 8.72
CA GLN A 79 11.18 2.00 10.17
C GLN A 79 11.69 3.41 10.51
N ILE A 80 12.77 3.84 9.86
CA ILE A 80 13.35 5.18 10.06
C ILE A 80 12.39 6.27 9.56
N ALA A 81 11.84 6.13 8.35
CA ALA A 81 10.93 7.12 7.77
C ALA A 81 9.62 7.27 8.56
N ILE A 82 9.07 6.17 9.09
CA ILE A 82 7.93 6.16 10.00
C ILE A 82 8.28 6.88 11.30
N SER A 83 9.43 6.58 11.90
CA SER A 83 9.89 7.25 13.12
C SER A 83 10.04 8.77 12.93
N GLN A 84 10.63 9.21 11.81
CA GLN A 84 10.74 10.62 11.46
C GLN A 84 9.37 11.28 11.31
N HIS A 85 8.45 10.63 10.59
CA HIS A 85 7.10 11.16 10.39
C HIS A 85 6.32 11.23 11.72
N ASN A 86 6.44 10.23 12.59
CA ASN A 86 5.85 10.27 13.92
C ASN A 86 6.34 11.47 14.74
N ALA A 87 7.65 11.77 14.70
CA ALA A 87 8.20 12.93 15.37
C ALA A 87 7.65 14.27 14.81
N GLU A 88 7.48 14.37 13.49
CA GLU A 88 6.87 15.54 12.84
C GLU A 88 5.40 15.71 13.26
N ILE A 89 4.63 14.61 13.30
CA ILE A 89 3.24 14.59 13.74
C ILE A 89 3.13 14.98 15.21
N ASP A 90 4.01 14.44 16.07
CA ASP A 90 4.03 14.77 17.50
C ASP A 90 4.37 16.24 17.75
N ALA A 91 5.28 16.82 16.96
CA ALA A 91 5.59 18.24 17.04
C ALA A 91 4.37 19.11 16.71
N ILE A 92 3.60 18.74 15.69
CA ILE A 92 2.35 19.43 15.33
C ILE A 92 1.31 19.26 16.45
N ALA A 93 1.06 18.01 16.87
CA ALA A 93 0.03 17.67 17.84
C ALA A 93 0.27 18.29 19.23
N ASN A 94 1.53 18.43 19.64
CA ASN A 94 1.92 18.93 20.96
C ASN A 94 2.40 20.39 20.96
N SER A 95 2.29 21.12 19.85
CA SER A 95 2.64 22.55 19.80
C SER A 95 1.86 23.35 20.85
N ALA A 96 2.56 24.17 21.63
CA ALA A 96 1.97 25.04 22.65
C ALA A 96 1.19 26.22 22.04
N ASP A 97 1.54 26.63 20.83
CA ASP A 97 0.85 27.70 20.11
C ASP A 97 -0.57 27.30 19.74
N SER A 98 -1.48 28.28 19.78
CA SER A 98 -2.85 28.11 19.31
C SER A 98 -2.90 27.57 17.88
N PRO A 99 -3.82 26.64 17.55
CA PRO A 99 -3.91 26.07 16.22
C PRO A 99 -4.23 27.13 15.17
N THR A 100 -3.46 27.12 14.07
CA THR A 100 -3.68 27.95 12.89
C THR A 100 -3.59 27.09 11.62
N PHE A 101 -4.09 27.62 10.50
CA PHE A 101 -3.93 26.97 9.20
C PHE A 101 -2.46 26.60 8.92
N ASP A 102 -1.52 27.51 9.17
CA ASP A 102 -0.11 27.28 8.86
C ASP A 102 0.56 26.27 9.81
N ASN A 103 0.37 26.41 11.12
CA ASN A 103 1.04 25.54 12.09
C ASN A 103 0.40 24.16 12.26
N THR A 104 -0.76 23.94 11.64
CA THR A 104 -1.51 22.67 11.74
C THR A 104 -1.74 22.06 10.36
N ILE A 105 -2.47 22.73 9.46
CA ILE A 105 -2.84 22.16 8.16
C ILE A 105 -1.64 22.14 7.20
N VAL A 106 -0.95 23.28 7.02
CA VAL A 106 0.25 23.34 6.17
C VAL A 106 1.40 22.52 6.76
N ALA A 107 1.55 22.53 8.08
CA ALA A 107 2.54 21.68 8.75
C ALA A 107 2.28 20.18 8.47
N LEU A 108 1.02 19.74 8.54
CA LEU A 108 0.63 18.37 8.21
C LEU A 108 0.90 18.02 6.72
N GLU A 109 0.63 18.94 5.77
CA GLU A 109 0.98 18.72 4.35
C GLU A 109 2.48 18.61 4.09
N ARG A 110 3.30 19.19 4.97
CA ARG A 110 4.76 19.17 4.84
C ARG A 110 5.39 17.97 5.54
N ALA A 111 4.70 17.37 6.51
CA ALA A 111 5.13 16.17 7.20
C ALA A 111 5.17 14.96 6.26
N GLY A 112 5.99 13.97 6.60
CA GLY A 112 6.05 12.68 5.90
C GLY A 112 6.73 12.75 4.52
N ARG A 113 7.42 13.84 4.17
CA ARG A 113 8.09 13.96 2.86
C ARG A 113 9.08 12.83 2.59
N THR A 114 9.83 12.41 3.60
CA THR A 114 10.77 11.27 3.47
C THR A 114 10.02 9.97 3.24
N LEU A 115 8.99 9.70 4.05
CA LEU A 115 8.13 8.52 3.90
C LEU A 115 7.44 8.48 2.53
N SER A 116 6.97 9.61 2.02
CA SER A 116 6.33 9.73 0.70
C SER A 116 7.29 9.44 -0.46
N ARG A 117 8.53 9.95 -0.41
CA ARG A 117 9.56 9.62 -1.41
C ARG A 117 9.91 8.14 -1.38
N LEU A 118 10.10 7.57 -0.18
CA LEU A 118 10.38 6.16 -0.01
C LEU A 118 9.23 5.28 -0.53
N GLY A 119 7.99 5.63 -0.20
CA GLY A 119 6.78 4.96 -0.70
C GLY A 119 6.67 4.99 -2.22
N SER A 120 7.11 6.06 -2.87
CA SER A 120 7.15 6.15 -4.33
C SER A 120 8.15 5.16 -4.95
N LEU A 121 9.34 5.02 -4.35
CA LEU A 121 10.34 4.03 -4.77
C LEU A 121 9.81 2.61 -4.56
N PHE A 122 9.28 2.34 -3.36
CA PHE A 122 8.73 1.04 -2.99
C PHE A 122 7.58 0.62 -3.91
N GLY A 123 6.64 1.53 -4.21
CA GLY A 123 5.49 1.23 -5.08
C GLY A 123 5.89 0.74 -6.47
N VAL A 124 6.93 1.34 -7.08
CA VAL A 124 7.46 0.88 -8.38
C VAL A 124 8.09 -0.50 -8.26
N HIS A 125 8.80 -0.78 -7.17
CA HIS A 125 9.38 -2.10 -6.94
C HIS A 125 8.33 -3.17 -6.68
N ALA A 126 7.31 -2.88 -5.87
CA ALA A 126 6.23 -3.81 -5.57
C ALA A 126 5.32 -4.09 -6.78
N SER A 127 5.17 -3.13 -7.70
CA SER A 127 4.29 -3.31 -8.87
C SER A 127 5.02 -3.84 -10.12
N ASN A 128 6.15 -3.23 -10.49
CA ASN A 128 6.77 -3.43 -11.81
C ASN A 128 8.06 -4.26 -11.74
N LEU A 129 8.73 -4.26 -10.59
CA LEU A 129 10.01 -4.96 -10.37
C LEU A 129 9.89 -5.95 -9.20
N ASN A 130 8.73 -6.61 -9.07
CA ASN A 130 8.42 -7.51 -7.96
C ASN A 130 9.13 -8.86 -8.13
N VAL A 131 10.45 -8.82 -7.92
CA VAL A 131 11.36 -9.96 -8.06
C VAL A 131 12.14 -10.16 -6.77
N GLY A 132 12.63 -11.39 -6.55
CA GLY A 132 13.45 -11.72 -5.38
C GLY A 132 12.71 -11.50 -4.06
N PRO A 133 13.29 -10.77 -3.08
CA PRO A 133 12.73 -10.65 -1.73
C PRO A 133 11.51 -9.71 -1.62
N MET A 134 11.08 -9.08 -2.72
CA MET A 134 10.06 -8.01 -2.67
C MET A 134 8.71 -8.46 -2.08
N SER A 135 8.24 -9.67 -2.37
CA SER A 135 6.98 -10.16 -1.81
C SER A 135 7.03 -10.32 -0.28
N ASP A 136 8.17 -10.72 0.28
CA ASP A 136 8.34 -10.85 1.72
C ASP A 136 8.51 -9.48 2.38
N ILE A 137 9.25 -8.57 1.73
CA ILE A 137 9.38 -7.17 2.16
C ILE A 137 7.99 -6.51 2.22
N GLU A 138 7.15 -6.70 1.20
CA GLU A 138 5.79 -6.15 1.17
C GLU A 138 4.94 -6.69 2.33
N ARG A 139 5.03 -7.98 2.62
CA ARG A 139 4.33 -8.62 3.75
C ARG A 139 4.74 -8.02 5.10
N SER A 140 5.98 -7.54 5.23
CA SER A 140 6.47 -6.87 6.44
C SER A 140 6.14 -5.37 6.48
N VAL A 141 6.29 -4.66 5.36
CA VAL A 141 6.13 -3.21 5.28
C VAL A 141 4.66 -2.79 5.31
N MET A 142 3.77 -3.51 4.64
CA MET A 142 2.36 -3.11 4.52
C MET A 142 1.64 -3.02 5.88
N PRO A 143 1.79 -3.98 6.82
CA PRO A 143 1.25 -3.85 8.16
C PRO A 143 1.80 -2.63 8.92
N MET A 144 3.10 -2.34 8.80
CA MET A 144 3.72 -1.21 9.48
C MET A 144 3.16 0.13 8.99
N LEU A 145 2.95 0.26 7.66
CA LEU A 145 2.33 1.46 7.08
C LEU A 145 0.89 1.63 7.54
N SER A 146 0.11 0.54 7.58
CA SER A 146 -1.27 0.58 8.07
C SER A 146 -1.33 1.00 9.54
N GLU A 147 -0.47 0.44 10.39
CA GLU A 147 -0.41 0.80 11.81
C GLU A 147 0.00 2.26 12.00
N HIS A 148 0.97 2.74 11.22
CA HIS A 148 1.38 4.14 11.22
C HIS A 148 0.24 5.08 10.80
N GLU A 149 -0.45 4.79 9.70
CA GLU A 149 -1.58 5.60 9.22
C GLU A 149 -2.71 5.65 10.24
N ASP A 150 -3.07 4.50 10.83
CA ASP A 150 -4.07 4.42 11.90
C ASP A 150 -3.66 5.26 13.12
N ALA A 151 -2.40 5.20 13.54
CA ALA A 151 -1.89 5.97 14.68
C ALA A 151 -2.00 7.49 14.44
N VAL A 152 -1.68 7.97 13.23
CA VAL A 152 -1.81 9.39 12.88
C VAL A 152 -3.28 9.82 12.91
N ILE A 153 -4.18 9.00 12.36
CA ILE A 153 -5.62 9.30 12.30
C ILE A 153 -6.27 9.28 13.69
N GLN A 154 -5.85 8.35 14.54
CA GLN A 154 -6.36 8.20 15.91
C GLN A 154 -5.74 9.17 16.91
N ASN A 155 -4.74 9.96 16.51
CA ASN A 155 -4.12 10.97 17.36
C ASN A 155 -5.12 12.09 17.72
N GLU A 156 -5.67 12.01 18.93
CA GLU A 156 -6.74 12.91 19.39
C GLU A 156 -6.28 14.36 19.50
N LYS A 157 -5.01 14.59 19.88
CA LYS A 157 -4.44 15.93 19.96
C LYS A 157 -4.31 16.55 18.58
N LEU A 158 -3.81 15.79 17.61
CA LEU A 158 -3.72 16.24 16.23
C LEU A 158 -5.11 16.59 15.67
N PHE A 159 -6.09 15.70 15.86
CA PHE A 159 -7.45 15.96 15.41
C PHE A 159 -8.06 17.18 16.09
N ALA A 160 -7.84 17.36 17.40
CA ALA A 160 -8.32 18.55 18.12
C ALA A 160 -7.76 19.85 17.52
N ARG A 161 -6.49 19.87 17.10
CA ARG A 161 -5.91 21.02 16.40
C ARG A 161 -6.56 21.25 15.04
N ILE A 162 -6.74 20.21 14.23
CA ILE A 162 -7.41 20.29 12.92
C ILE A 162 -8.84 20.81 13.08
N ALA A 163 -9.58 20.29 14.06
CA ALA A 163 -10.94 20.73 14.37
C ALA A 163 -10.97 22.18 14.82
N ALA A 164 -10.03 22.63 15.65
CA ALA A 164 -9.94 24.03 16.08
C ALA A 164 -9.71 24.99 14.90
N VAL A 165 -8.93 24.61 13.89
CA VAL A 165 -8.77 25.41 12.67
C VAL A 165 -10.06 25.44 11.85
N TYR A 166 -10.71 24.29 11.64
CA TYR A 166 -11.93 24.18 10.83
C TYR A 166 -13.15 24.86 11.46
N GLU A 167 -13.31 24.75 12.79
CA GLU A 167 -14.46 25.25 13.55
C GLU A 167 -14.20 26.66 14.13
N GLY A 168 -12.97 27.16 14.02
CA GLY A 168 -12.51 28.41 14.62
C GLY A 168 -12.75 29.66 13.78
N ALA A 169 -12.39 30.80 14.36
CA ALA A 169 -12.60 32.12 13.76
C ALA A 169 -11.69 32.41 12.55
N GLU A 170 -10.59 31.67 12.38
CA GLU A 170 -9.69 31.79 11.23
C GLU A 170 -10.30 31.19 9.95
N TYR A 171 -11.04 30.09 10.03
CA TYR A 171 -11.62 29.42 8.86
C TYR A 171 -12.35 30.34 7.86
N PRO A 172 -13.25 31.26 8.28
CA PRO A 172 -13.93 32.16 7.34
C PRO A 172 -12.99 33.17 6.66
N THR A 173 -11.81 33.46 7.24
CA THR A 173 -10.85 34.42 6.67
C THR A 173 -9.89 33.78 5.66
N LEU A 174 -9.77 32.44 5.67
CA LEU A 174 -8.97 31.67 4.71
C LEU A 174 -9.47 31.83 3.27
N ASP A 175 -8.54 31.76 2.32
CA ASP A 175 -8.88 31.75 0.89
C ASP A 175 -9.57 30.45 0.46
N LEU A 176 -10.05 30.40 -0.79
CA LEU A 176 -10.78 29.24 -1.30
C LEU A 176 -9.98 27.93 -1.22
N SER A 177 -8.69 27.98 -1.58
CA SER A 177 -7.83 26.80 -1.62
C SER A 177 -7.49 26.31 -0.21
N GLN A 178 -7.22 27.24 0.69
CA GLN A 178 -6.94 26.97 2.10
C GLN A 178 -8.15 26.35 2.79
N ARG A 179 -9.34 26.95 2.62
CA ARG A 179 -10.60 26.39 3.16
C ARG A 179 -10.86 24.99 2.66
N ARG A 180 -10.67 24.77 1.35
CA ARG A 180 -10.88 23.45 0.75
C ARG A 180 -9.96 22.41 1.36
N LEU A 181 -8.68 22.74 1.53
CA LEU A 181 -7.71 21.85 2.15
C LEU A 181 -8.06 21.54 3.60
N THR A 182 -8.41 22.56 4.41
CA THR A 182 -8.83 22.38 5.79
C THR A 182 -10.09 21.51 5.89
N GLU A 183 -11.09 21.76 5.04
CA GLU A 183 -12.32 20.98 4.99
C GLU A 183 -12.05 19.52 4.61
N ASP A 184 -11.22 19.29 3.59
CA ASP A 184 -10.89 17.94 3.13
C ASP A 184 -10.14 17.16 4.22
N ARG A 185 -9.20 17.80 4.93
CA ARG A 185 -8.49 17.18 6.06
C ARG A 185 -9.40 16.90 7.25
N TYR A 186 -10.20 17.86 7.68
CA TYR A 186 -11.18 17.65 8.75
C TYR A 186 -12.12 16.49 8.42
N LYS A 187 -12.75 16.52 7.23
CA LYS A 187 -13.67 15.46 6.80
C LYS A 187 -12.98 14.12 6.63
N GLN A 188 -11.72 14.08 6.24
CA GLN A 188 -10.95 12.83 6.16
C GLN A 188 -10.79 12.19 7.54
N PHE A 189 -10.40 12.96 8.56
CA PHE A 189 -10.28 12.46 9.94
C PHE A 189 -11.64 12.01 10.50
N VAL A 190 -12.70 12.81 10.29
CA VAL A 190 -14.05 12.45 10.73
C VAL A 190 -14.53 11.14 10.10
N ARG A 191 -14.34 10.98 8.77
CA ARG A 191 -14.73 9.74 8.05
C ARG A 191 -13.98 8.50 8.53
N GLN A 192 -12.75 8.68 9.01
CA GLN A 192 -11.94 7.61 9.57
C GLN A 192 -12.15 7.42 11.08
N GLY A 193 -13.14 8.10 11.67
CA GLY A 193 -13.59 7.84 13.02
C GLY A 193 -12.92 8.68 14.10
N ALA A 194 -12.23 9.79 13.77
CA ALA A 194 -11.57 10.63 14.77
C ALA A 194 -12.52 11.22 15.83
N LYS A 195 -13.82 11.38 15.51
CA LYS A 195 -14.87 11.87 16.44
C LYS A 195 -15.60 10.75 17.21
N LEU A 196 -15.27 9.49 16.96
CA LEU A 196 -15.92 8.36 17.60
C LEU A 196 -15.44 8.21 19.05
N SER A 197 -16.33 7.74 19.93
CA SER A 197 -15.96 7.25 21.26
C SER A 197 -15.05 6.02 21.18
N ALA A 198 -14.42 5.65 22.30
CA ALA A 198 -13.55 4.46 22.34
C ALA A 198 -14.29 3.16 21.93
N ASP A 199 -15.55 3.01 22.36
CA ASP A 199 -16.37 1.85 22.00
C ASP A 199 -16.70 1.83 20.50
N GLU A 200 -17.07 2.99 19.94
CA GLU A 200 -17.34 3.15 18.51
C GLU A 200 -16.09 2.96 17.64
N LYS A 201 -14.91 3.43 18.10
CA LYS A 201 -13.62 3.17 17.44
C LYS A 201 -13.32 1.67 17.40
N THR A 202 -13.58 0.96 18.50
CA THR A 202 -13.44 -0.51 18.58
C THR A 202 -14.36 -1.21 17.58
N GLN A 203 -15.62 -0.78 17.51
CA GLN A 203 -16.59 -1.31 16.55
C GLN A 203 -16.18 -1.04 15.09
N LEU A 204 -15.71 0.18 14.79
CA LEU A 204 -15.22 0.55 13.46
C LEU A 204 -14.03 -0.32 13.05
N SER A 205 -13.07 -0.55 13.95
CA SER A 205 -11.93 -1.45 13.71
C SER A 205 -12.39 -2.88 13.37
N ALA A 206 -13.36 -3.42 14.12
CA ALA A 206 -13.94 -4.73 13.83
C ALA A 206 -14.63 -4.80 12.46
N ILE A 207 -15.35 -3.74 12.07
CA ILE A 207 -15.98 -3.64 10.74
C ILE A 207 -14.92 -3.60 9.64
N ASN A 208 -13.88 -2.78 9.79
CA ASN A 208 -12.80 -2.66 8.81
C ASN A 208 -12.06 -3.98 8.63
N LYS A 209 -11.78 -4.70 9.73
CA LYS A 209 -11.18 -6.05 9.67
C LYS A 209 -12.06 -7.03 8.89
N ARG A 210 -13.38 -7.03 9.14
CA ARG A 210 -14.32 -7.89 8.42
C ARG A 210 -14.40 -7.53 6.95
N LEU A 211 -14.43 -6.24 6.61
CA LEU A 211 -14.43 -5.77 5.22
C LEU A 211 -13.17 -6.22 4.49
N ALA A 212 -11.99 -6.07 5.09
CA ALA A 212 -10.73 -6.54 4.51
C ALA A 212 -10.79 -8.04 4.17
N THR A 213 -11.27 -8.87 5.11
CA THR A 213 -11.46 -10.31 4.86
C THR A 213 -12.44 -10.56 3.71
N LEU A 214 -13.58 -9.87 3.67
CA LEU A 214 -14.59 -10.04 2.63
C LEU A 214 -14.06 -9.62 1.25
N PHE A 215 -13.31 -8.52 1.16
CA PHE A 215 -12.69 -8.07 -0.09
C PHE A 215 -11.62 -9.05 -0.59
N THR A 216 -10.78 -9.57 0.30
CA THR A 216 -9.80 -10.62 -0.05
C THR A 216 -10.51 -11.86 -0.58
N ASN A 217 -11.51 -12.36 0.14
CA ASN A 217 -12.25 -13.54 -0.28
C ASN A 217 -12.96 -13.32 -1.62
N PHE A 218 -13.58 -12.14 -1.82
CA PHE A 218 -14.22 -11.80 -3.09
C PHE A 218 -13.19 -11.78 -4.24
N SER A 219 -12.03 -11.15 -4.03
CA SER A 219 -10.98 -11.08 -5.05
C SER A 219 -10.43 -12.45 -5.41
N GLN A 220 -10.22 -13.32 -4.41
CA GLN A 220 -9.79 -14.71 -4.63
C GLN A 220 -10.87 -15.53 -5.36
N ASN A 221 -12.15 -15.32 -5.04
CA ASN A 221 -13.24 -15.99 -5.74
C ASN A 221 -13.32 -15.55 -7.20
N VAL A 222 -13.17 -14.25 -7.49
CA VAL A 222 -13.15 -13.73 -8.87
C VAL A 222 -11.97 -14.32 -9.65
N LEU A 223 -10.77 -14.34 -9.08
CA LEU A 223 -9.60 -14.93 -9.74
C LEU A 223 -9.81 -16.43 -10.00
N ALA A 224 -10.35 -17.17 -9.03
CA ALA A 224 -10.65 -18.58 -9.20
C ALA A 224 -11.70 -18.83 -10.29
N ASP A 225 -12.70 -17.96 -10.42
CA ASP A 225 -13.69 -18.01 -11.50
C ASP A 225 -13.06 -17.67 -12.85
N GLU A 226 -12.19 -16.65 -12.94
CA GLU A 226 -11.48 -16.29 -14.18
C GLU A 226 -10.55 -17.42 -14.66
N GLU A 227 -9.85 -18.09 -13.75
CA GLU A 227 -8.96 -19.21 -14.08
C GLU A 227 -9.74 -20.46 -14.54
N LYS A 228 -10.88 -20.76 -13.91
CA LYS A 228 -11.58 -22.04 -14.08
C LYS A 228 -12.73 -21.97 -15.08
N TYR A 229 -13.35 -20.80 -15.24
CA TYR A 229 -14.53 -20.66 -16.11
C TYR A 229 -14.09 -20.48 -17.56
N VAL A 230 -14.19 -21.58 -18.31
CA VAL A 230 -13.93 -21.60 -19.75
C VAL A 230 -15.20 -22.07 -20.45
N THR A 231 -15.66 -21.29 -21.43
CA THR A 231 -16.72 -21.74 -22.33
C THR A 231 -16.06 -22.46 -23.51
N TRP A 232 -16.36 -23.74 -23.63
CA TRP A 232 -15.85 -24.60 -24.68
C TRP A 232 -16.77 -24.58 -25.89
N ILE A 233 -16.21 -24.25 -27.05
CA ILE A 233 -16.89 -24.39 -28.33
C ILE A 233 -16.33 -25.63 -29.02
N GLU A 234 -17.21 -26.54 -29.41
CA GLU A 234 -16.85 -27.81 -30.05
C GLU A 234 -17.14 -27.80 -31.56
N ASN A 235 -18.14 -27.04 -31.99
CA ASN A 235 -18.51 -26.93 -33.40
C ASN A 235 -17.87 -25.71 -34.03
N LYS A 236 -17.10 -25.91 -35.10
CA LYS A 236 -16.49 -24.82 -35.85
C LYS A 236 -17.51 -23.81 -36.41
N ALA A 237 -18.74 -24.25 -36.69
CA ALA A 237 -19.80 -23.38 -37.21
C ALA A 237 -20.22 -22.28 -36.21
N ASP A 238 -20.07 -22.54 -34.91
CA ASP A 238 -20.42 -21.60 -33.84
C ASP A 238 -19.40 -20.44 -33.72
N LEU A 239 -18.29 -20.51 -34.47
CA LEU A 239 -17.26 -19.46 -34.55
C LEU A 239 -17.52 -18.46 -35.70
N ALA A 240 -18.62 -18.64 -36.45
CA ALA A 240 -18.92 -17.81 -37.60
C ALA A 240 -19.00 -16.32 -37.22
N GLY A 241 -18.25 -15.48 -37.94
CA GLY A 241 -18.19 -14.03 -37.71
C GLY A 241 -17.03 -13.57 -36.84
N LEU A 242 -16.29 -14.48 -36.20
CA LEU A 242 -15.05 -14.13 -35.50
C LEU A 242 -13.87 -13.99 -36.47
N PRO A 243 -12.96 -13.01 -36.28
CA PRO A 243 -11.72 -12.94 -37.04
C PRO A 243 -10.83 -14.15 -36.82
N ASP A 244 -10.08 -14.57 -37.84
CA ASP A 244 -9.18 -15.74 -37.78
C ASP A 244 -8.17 -15.66 -36.63
N SER A 245 -7.69 -14.45 -36.28
CA SER A 245 -6.77 -14.24 -35.17
C SER A 245 -7.38 -14.59 -33.81
N ILE A 246 -8.67 -14.31 -33.62
CA ILE A 246 -9.40 -14.65 -32.39
C ILE A 246 -9.63 -16.16 -32.33
N VAL A 247 -10.05 -16.76 -33.45
CA VAL A 247 -10.23 -18.21 -33.56
C VAL A 247 -8.94 -18.97 -33.27
N ALA A 248 -7.81 -18.49 -33.79
CA ALA A 248 -6.50 -19.07 -33.52
C ALA A 248 -6.11 -18.94 -32.03
N GLY A 249 -6.33 -17.77 -31.41
CA GLY A 249 -6.08 -17.56 -29.98
C GLY A 249 -6.91 -18.47 -29.09
N MET A 250 -8.21 -18.64 -29.40
CA MET A 250 -9.10 -19.55 -28.66
C MET A 250 -8.68 -21.02 -28.81
N ALA A 251 -8.17 -21.43 -29.97
CA ALA A 251 -7.66 -22.78 -30.18
C ALA A 251 -6.37 -23.04 -29.37
N ALA A 252 -5.44 -22.09 -29.39
CA ALA A 252 -4.21 -22.17 -28.59
C ALA A 252 -4.51 -22.25 -27.09
N ALA A 253 -5.41 -21.39 -26.58
CA ALA A 253 -5.84 -21.42 -25.18
C ALA A 253 -6.51 -22.75 -24.78
N ALA A 254 -7.21 -23.40 -25.71
CA ALA A 254 -7.80 -24.72 -25.49
C ALA A 254 -6.74 -25.83 -25.42
N GLU A 255 -5.72 -25.77 -26.28
CA GLU A 255 -4.60 -26.71 -26.27
C GLU A 255 -3.77 -26.62 -24.99
N GLU A 256 -3.45 -25.39 -24.52
CA GLU A 256 -2.79 -25.16 -23.24
C GLU A 256 -3.54 -25.76 -22.04
N ARG A 257 -4.87 -25.88 -22.16
CA ARG A 257 -5.77 -26.43 -21.15
C ARG A 257 -6.12 -27.91 -21.41
N GLY A 258 -5.41 -28.57 -22.33
CA GLY A 258 -5.54 -30.00 -22.61
C GLY A 258 -6.81 -30.41 -23.36
N GLN A 259 -7.48 -29.48 -24.05
CA GLN A 259 -8.71 -29.71 -24.81
C GLN A 259 -8.49 -29.44 -26.31
N ALA A 260 -7.44 -30.05 -26.88
CA ALA A 260 -7.11 -29.91 -28.30
C ALA A 260 -8.29 -30.31 -29.20
N GLY A 261 -8.53 -29.53 -30.26
CA GLY A 261 -9.67 -29.71 -31.16
C GLY A 261 -10.94 -28.95 -30.75
N LYS A 262 -10.93 -28.26 -29.61
CA LYS A 262 -11.97 -27.31 -29.18
C LYS A 262 -11.44 -25.87 -29.25
N TRP A 263 -12.32 -24.91 -29.00
CA TRP A 263 -11.96 -23.50 -28.80
C TRP A 263 -12.37 -23.03 -27.41
N ALA A 264 -11.44 -22.41 -26.70
CA ALA A 264 -11.65 -21.88 -25.36
C ALA A 264 -11.98 -20.38 -25.43
N VAL A 265 -13.20 -20.02 -25.03
CA VAL A 265 -13.50 -18.63 -24.66
C VAL A 265 -13.11 -18.49 -23.19
N THR A 266 -11.97 -17.85 -22.95
CA THR A 266 -11.49 -17.55 -21.60
C THR A 266 -12.14 -16.28 -21.07
N ASN A 267 -12.51 -16.29 -19.80
CA ASN A 267 -12.98 -15.08 -19.13
C ASN A 267 -11.77 -14.18 -18.85
N THR A 268 -11.62 -13.11 -19.63
CA THR A 268 -10.54 -12.14 -19.48
C THR A 268 -11.14 -10.78 -19.17
N ARG A 269 -10.57 -10.09 -18.18
CA ARG A 269 -10.95 -8.73 -17.79
C ARG A 269 -9.91 -7.71 -18.21
#